data_AF-A0A0R1WME2-F1
#
_entry.id   AF-A0A0R1WME2-F1
#
_cell.length_a   1.000
_cell.length_b   1.000
_cell.length_c   1.000
_cell.angle_alpha   90.00
_cell.angle_beta   90.00
_cell.angle_gamma   90.00
#
_symmetry.space_group_name_H-M   'P 1'
#
loop_
_entity.id
_entity.type
_entity.pdbx_description
1 polymer ?
#
loop_
_entity_poly.entity_id
_entity_poly.type
_entity_poly.pdbx_seq_one_letter_code
_entity_poly.pdbx_strand_id
1 'polypeptide(L)' 'MSWFPGAYATGLGRFIVKIVDPYLSKFRFIPPIFGLSFSPIIALIFLDFVKKGTFLVLIKLGLV' A
#
# COMPACT_ATOMS: atom_id res chain seq x y z
N MET A 1 6.03 6.10 10.21
CA MET A 1 5.41 4.81 10.57
C MET A 1 4.91 4.90 11.99
N SER A 2 3.71 5.42 12.16
CA SER A 2 3.03 5.44 13.46
C SER A 2 2.82 4.03 14.04
N TRP A 3 2.75 3.01 13.16
CA TRP A 3 2.53 1.61 13.51
C TRP A 3 3.75 0.91 14.11
N PHE A 4 4.95 1.36 13.78
CA PHE A 4 6.19 0.74 14.20
C PHE A 4 7.17 1.82 14.68
N PRO A 5 7.05 2.25 15.95
CA PRO A 5 7.99 3.18 16.55
C PRO A 5 9.44 2.66 16.40
N GLY A 6 10.37 3.52 15.99
CA GLY A 6 11.76 3.13 15.80
C GLY A 6 12.09 2.35 14.52
N ALA A 7 11.12 1.99 13.68
CA ALA A 7 11.39 1.24 12.44
C ALA A 7 12.40 1.94 11.52
N TYR A 8 12.34 3.27 11.38
CA TYR A 8 13.29 4.06 10.58
C TYR A 8 14.72 4.05 11.12
N ALA A 9 14.92 3.74 12.41
CA ALA A 9 16.26 3.66 13.00
C ALA A 9 17.03 2.43 12.51
N THR A 10 16.32 1.38 12.09
CA THR A 10 16.92 0.14 11.60
C THR A 10 17.29 0.22 10.10
N GLY A 11 18.38 -0.44 9.70
CA GLY A 11 18.77 -0.55 8.30
C GLY A 11 17.70 -1.22 7.44
N LEU A 12 17.09 -2.30 7.96
CA LEU A 12 15.99 -3.01 7.33
C LEU A 12 14.76 -2.12 7.14
N GLY A 13 14.38 -1.35 8.16
CA GLY A 13 13.22 -0.46 8.06
C GLY A 13 13.41 0.64 7.02
N ARG A 14 14.60 1.23 6.92
CA ARG A 14 14.91 2.21 5.85
C ARG A 14 14.85 1.57 4.47
N PHE A 15 15.31 0.32 4.34
CA PHE A 15 15.24 -0.43 3.08
C PHE A 15 13.78 -0.69 2.65
N ILE A 16 12.95 -1.21 3.56
CA ILE A 16 11.52 -1.48 3.29
C ILE A 16 10.79 -0.17 2.92
N VAL A 17 11.03 0.90 3.67
CA VAL A 17 10.43 2.22 3.38
C VAL A 17 10.74 2.67 1.96
N LYS A 18 12.00 2.56 1.49
CA LYS A 18 12.36 2.95 0.13
C LYS A 18 11.55 2.22 -0.95
N ILE A 19 11.22 0.96 -0.73
CA ILE A 19 10.46 0.14 -1.69
C ILE A 19 8.97 0.50 -1.62
N VAL A 20 8.44 0.69 -0.42
CA VAL A 20 7.00 0.80 -0.18
C VAL A 20 6.50 2.25 -0.33
N ASP A 21 7.34 3.25 -0.05
CA ASP A 21 6.97 4.67 -0.07
C ASP A 21 6.45 5.18 -1.43
N PRO A 22 7.01 4.80 -2.60
CA PRO A 22 6.46 5.21 -3.89
C PRO A 22 5.00 4.78 -4.07
N TYR A 23 4.65 3.57 -3.64
CA TYR A 23 3.27 3.09 -3.70
C TYR A 23 2.39 3.79 -2.66
N LEU A 24 2.82 3.86 -1.39
CA LEU A 24 2.05 4.50 -0.32
C LEU A 24 1.91 6.01 -0.48
N SER A 25 2.83 6.67 -1.19
CA SER A 25 2.76 8.11 -1.47
C SER A 25 1.45 8.50 -2.18
N LYS A 26 0.93 7.59 -3.01
CA LYS A 26 -0.36 7.76 -3.70
C LYS A 26 -1.55 7.75 -2.75
N PHE A 27 -1.41 7.20 -1.54
CA PHE A 27 -2.45 7.07 -0.51
C PHE A 27 -2.26 8.03 0.67
N ARG A 28 -1.32 8.99 0.57
CA ARG A 28 -1.07 10.01 1.61
C ARG A 28 -2.22 11.00 1.77
N PHE A 29 -3.15 11.07 0.82
CA PHE A 29 -4.38 11.86 0.95
C PHE A 29 -5.33 11.31 2.03
N ILE A 30 -5.14 10.06 2.46
CA ILE A 30 -5.92 9.43 3.52
C ILE A 30 -5.41 9.96 4.85
N PRO A 31 -6.21 10.75 5.59
CA PRO A 31 -5.75 11.34 6.85
C PRO A 31 -5.48 10.25 7.88
N PRO A 32 -4.46 10.44 8.75
CA PRO A 32 -4.28 9.56 9.88
C PRO A 32 -5.45 9.71 10.85
N ILE A 33 -5.86 8.59 11.45
CA ILE A 33 -6.92 8.56 12.47
C ILE A 33 -6.24 8.21 13.80
N PHE A 34 -6.45 9.03 14.83
CA PHE A 34 -5.78 8.89 16.14
C PHE A 34 -4.24 8.79 16.06
N GLY A 35 -3.62 9.51 15.11
CA GLY A 35 -2.17 9.46 14.89
C GLY A 35 -1.67 8.18 14.19
N LEU A 36 -2.57 7.25 13.83
CA LEU A 36 -2.25 6.07 13.04
C LEU A 36 -2.54 6.29 11.55
N SER A 37 -1.57 5.95 10.68
CA SER A 37 -1.75 6.00 9.22
C SER A 37 -2.54 4.80 8.72
N PHE A 38 -3.70 5.04 8.11
CA PHE A 38 -4.50 3.99 7.46
C PHE A 38 -4.14 3.77 5.99
N SER A 39 -3.30 4.64 5.42
CA SER A 39 -2.83 4.54 4.04
C SER A 39 -2.34 3.15 3.64
N PRO A 40 -1.56 2.40 4.45
CA PRO A 40 -1.11 1.06 4.08
C PRO A 40 -2.24 0.04 3.93
N ILE A 41 -3.23 0.07 4.84
CA ILE A 41 -4.38 -0.85 4.81
C ILE A 41 -5.20 -0.58 3.55
N ILE A 42 -5.51 0.69 3.29
CA ILE A 42 -6.29 1.08 2.11
C ILE A 42 -5.52 0.78 0.82
N ALA A 43 -4.21 0.96 0.81
CA ALA A 43 -3.36 0.63 -0.34
C ALA A 43 -3.38 -0.88 -0.67
N LEU A 44 -3.43 -1.75 0.35
CA LEU A 44 -3.57 -3.19 0.15
C LEU A 44 -4.96 -3.58 -0.36
N ILE A 45 -6.00 -2.99 0.22
CA ILE A 45 -7.39 -3.20 -0.22
C ILE A 45 -7.53 -2.78 -1.69
N PHE A 46 -7.04 -1.59 -2.04
CA PHE A 46 -7.05 -1.10 -3.41
C PHE A 46 -6.30 -2.03 -4.36
N LEU A 47 -5.14 -2.55 -3.95
CA LEU A 47 -4.37 -3.50 -4.76
C LEU A 47 -5.18 -4.78 -5.04
N ASP A 48 -5.90 -5.31 -4.05
CA ASP A 48 -6.76 -6.49 -4.23
C ASP A 48 -7.90 -6.22 -5.22
N PHE A 49 -8.54 -5.04 -5.12
CA PHE A 49 -9.54 -4.62 -6.10
C PHE A 49 -8.97 -4.52 -7.52
N VAL A 50 -7.79 -3.92 -7.69
CA VAL A 50 -7.12 -3.84 -8.99
C VAL A 50 -6.80 -5.23 -9.52
N LYS A 51 -6.29 -6.15 -8.68
CA LYS A 51 -6.00 -7.54 -9.10
C LYS A 51 -7.25 -8.25 -9.60
N LYS A 52 -8.35 -8.19 -8.83
CA LYS A 52 -9.64 -8.79 -9.20
C LYS A 52 -10.21 -8.15 -10.47
N GLY A 53 -10.18 -6.83 -10.57
CA GLY A 53 -10.65 -6.09 -11.74
C GLY A 53 -9.87 -6.44 -13.01
N THR A 54 -8.54 -6.45 -12.93
CA THR A 54 -7.67 -6.87 -14.04
C THR A 54 -7.96 -8.31 -14.45
N PHE A 55 -8.08 -9.24 -13.50
CA PHE A 55 -8.40 -10.63 -13.80
C PHE A 55 -9.74 -10.78 -14.54
N LEU A 56 -10.78 -10.06 -14.09
CA LEU A 56 -12.08 -10.04 -14.77
C LEU A 56 -12.01 -9.47 -16.19
N VAL A 57 -11.22 -8.41 -16.40
CA VAL A 57 -11.01 -7.82 -17.74
C VAL A 57 -10.30 -8.81 -18.66
N LEU A 58 -9.28 -9.52 -18.17
CA LEU A 58 -8.57 -10.52 -18.96
C LEU A 58 -9.50 -11.67 -19.41
N ILE A 59 -10.36 -12.17 -18.51
CA ILE A 59 -11.39 -13.17 -18.84
C ILE A 59 -12.34 -12.64 -19.91
N LYS A 60 -12.84 -11.41 -19.76
CA LYS A 60 -13.76 -10.81 -20.73
C LYS A 60 -13.14 -10.63 -22.11
N LEU A 61 -11.83 -10.41 -22.19
CA LEU A 61 -11.08 -10.29 -23.43
C LEU A 61 -10.66 -11.63 -24.02
N GLY A 62 -10.94 -12.76 -23.34
CA GLY A 62 -10.53 -14.10 -23.78
C GLY A 62 -9.01 -14.32 -23.73
N LEU A 63 -8.29 -13.55 -22.92
CA LEU A 63 -6.83 -13.64 -22.78
C LEU A 63 -6.40 -14.69 -21.73
N VAL A 64 -7.33 -15.09 -20.86
CA VAL A 64 -7.23 -16.16 -19.85
C VAL A 64 -8.56 -16.88 -19.82
#